data_AF-A0A6L3V6K0-F1
#
_entry.id   AF-A0A6L3V6K0-F1
#
_cell.length_a   1.000
_cell.length_b   1.000
_cell.length_c   1.000
_cell.angle_alpha   90.00
_cell.angle_beta   90.00
_cell.angle_gamma   90.00
#
_symmetry.space_group_name_H-M   'P 1'
#
loop_
_entity.id
_entity.type
_entity.pdbx_description
1 polymer ?
#
loop_
_entity_poly.entity_id
_entity_poly.type
_entity_poly.pdbx_seq_one_letter_code
_entity_poly.pdbx_strand_id
1 'polypeptide(L)'
;MLRLVLFILCSAVLLGGCNFVPEPATLIKAPQYAEASDDLLIKTKELLPAGTIYAAASQPVGGDPFFQVDLDGDGNNEMVILYQSIGKQEQPGALILKKVKDEWEEVTEIKGTGYEISWASSADITGDGKQELLLGWKIGASAGNVLDIFTWDSQKGGLEKLTQLNYHEMEILYPENKKDSQARIAIWQREMADVYSTELVRWDPGTGFQQDYSFYPAYFSKVAEYYEARAQAVPNASYYWYYLAEARLKEGHPEQALQAIQRGMNLKATIPSSAEFEKLKREIEERLHQEGETVNYYVKEADFTLAVPKSLAANLILKSEAGSNNQFIVNVYSALENENLSFLFTVEVYQKDWIETIEDYGLSRLFETDTLIYGIRKHENDHSQTAKDMTNKIISSIRPGAYFEKLKSLEEQNLLKMVQTAEKNYWYITSGGKMEDGLIESFTFNDMDYRYMGSDLDTKEKVVDLLSSTFTSKAIHQYMEMAGIVEHNGKLAQPNADGGSIADFKRASVFLTKDLGPEKEFDLKVPLGDGLVTETVHIVFRNTDKGWRIDSLPGSF
;
A
#
# COMPACT_ATOMS: atom_id res chain seq x y z
N MET A 1 -57.48 56.61 -16.86
CA MET A 1 -57.11 57.56 -15.79
C MET A 1 -55.69 57.18 -15.39
N LEU A 2 -54.60 57.88 -15.74
CA LEU A 2 -54.27 59.32 -15.78
C LEU A 2 -53.95 59.90 -14.38
N ARG A 3 -52.68 60.35 -14.20
CA ARG A 3 -52.04 61.04 -13.04
C ARG A 3 -51.74 60.14 -11.84
N LEU A 4 -50.63 60.31 -11.10
CA LEU A 4 -49.70 61.45 -10.91
C LEU A 4 -48.26 60.85 -10.69
N VAL A 5 -47.19 61.17 -11.44
CA VAL A 5 -46.27 62.35 -11.33
C VAL A 5 -45.77 62.58 -9.88
N LEU A 6 -44.49 62.76 -9.49
CA LEU A 6 -43.10 62.62 -10.00
C LEU A 6 -42.27 63.67 -9.22
N PHE A 7 -41.19 63.29 -8.51
CA PHE A 7 -40.05 64.13 -8.08
C PHE A 7 -38.98 63.16 -7.54
N ILE A 8 -37.82 62.88 -8.15
CA ILE A 8 -36.70 63.67 -8.73
C ILE A 8 -35.78 64.33 -7.68
N LEU A 9 -34.60 63.72 -7.51
CA LEU A 9 -33.25 64.34 -7.56
C LEU A 9 -32.22 63.18 -7.66
N CYS A 10 -31.53 62.97 -8.79
CA CYS A 10 -30.19 63.51 -9.14
C CYS A 10 -29.14 63.34 -8.01
N SER A 11 -27.98 62.70 -8.20
CA SER A 11 -27.08 62.65 -9.38
C SER A 11 -26.36 61.28 -9.45
N ALA A 12 -26.03 60.64 -10.59
CA ALA A 12 -25.37 61.06 -11.84
C ALA A 12 -23.84 61.32 -11.69
N VAL A 13 -23.06 60.92 -12.72
CA VAL A 13 -21.56 60.97 -12.85
C VAL A 13 -20.84 59.81 -12.15
N LEU A 14 -19.86 59.06 -12.70
CA LEU A 14 -19.35 58.72 -14.06
C LEU A 14 -18.56 57.36 -13.89
N LEU A 15 -17.97 56.66 -14.86
CA LEU A 15 -17.66 56.93 -16.28
C LEU A 15 -17.94 55.70 -17.18
N GLY A 16 -16.92 54.97 -17.67
CA GLY A 16 -17.04 53.73 -18.45
C GLY A 16 -15.85 52.79 -18.21
N GLY A 17 -16.04 51.50 -18.53
CA GLY A 17 -15.03 50.44 -18.44
C GLY A 17 -15.38 49.28 -19.36
N CYS A 18 -14.72 49.19 -20.52
CA CYS A 18 -14.80 48.02 -21.36
C CYS A 18 -14.11 46.85 -20.66
N ASN A 19 -14.83 45.77 -20.38
CA ASN A 19 -14.21 44.52 -19.94
C ASN A 19 -13.47 43.85 -21.12
N PHE A 20 -12.28 44.36 -21.41
CA PHE A 20 -11.23 43.61 -22.09
C PHE A 20 -10.75 42.53 -21.12
N VAL A 21 -11.42 41.37 -21.13
CA VAL A 21 -10.89 40.15 -20.52
C VAL A 21 -9.93 39.54 -21.55
N PRO A 22 -8.60 39.53 -21.33
CA PRO A 22 -7.70 38.79 -22.20
C PRO A 22 -8.00 37.29 -22.08
N GLU A 23 -7.79 36.54 -23.16
CA GLU A 23 -8.04 35.10 -23.16
C GLU A 23 -7.16 34.37 -22.12
N PRO A 24 -7.63 33.26 -21.51
CA PRO A 24 -6.90 32.56 -20.44
C PRO A 24 -5.51 32.02 -20.82
N ALA A 25 -5.14 32.05 -22.09
CA ALA A 25 -3.94 31.40 -22.65
C ALA A 25 -2.60 32.13 -22.35
N THR A 26 -2.58 33.25 -21.63
CA THR A 26 -1.34 34.02 -21.36
C THR A 26 -0.92 34.08 -19.89
N LEU A 27 -1.57 33.35 -18.99
CA LEU A 27 -1.22 33.32 -17.54
C LEU A 27 -0.49 32.04 -17.09
N ILE A 28 -0.14 31.14 -18.02
CA ILE A 28 0.72 30.00 -17.71
C ILE A 28 2.19 30.42 -17.88
N LYS A 29 2.79 30.95 -16.81
CA LYS A 29 4.23 30.77 -16.63
C LYS A 29 4.44 29.36 -16.09
N ALA A 30 5.22 28.56 -16.80
CA ALA A 30 5.66 27.27 -16.29
C ALA A 30 6.51 27.49 -15.01
N PRO A 31 6.29 26.72 -13.93
CA PRO A 31 7.21 26.72 -12.80
C PRO A 31 8.56 26.13 -13.23
N GLN A 32 9.66 26.79 -12.89
CA GLN A 32 11.03 26.28 -13.05
C GLN A 32 11.50 25.78 -11.69
N TYR A 33 11.74 24.47 -11.49
CA TYR A 33 12.12 23.92 -10.18
C TYR A 33 12.81 22.54 -10.22
N ALA A 34 13.88 22.39 -9.40
CA ALA A 34 14.69 21.18 -9.09
C ALA A 34 15.69 20.62 -10.14
N GLU A 35 16.79 21.34 -10.43
CA GLU A 35 17.85 21.00 -11.42
C GLU A 35 18.38 19.54 -11.39
N ALA A 36 18.42 18.84 -10.25
CA ALA A 36 18.97 17.48 -10.17
C ALA A 36 18.00 16.39 -10.70
N SER A 37 16.69 16.64 -10.66
CA SER A 37 15.68 15.81 -11.33
C SER A 37 15.39 16.36 -12.73
N ASP A 38 15.37 17.69 -12.86
CA ASP A 38 15.10 18.39 -14.11
C ASP A 38 16.19 18.13 -15.17
N ASP A 39 17.50 18.01 -14.87
CA ASP A 39 18.49 17.75 -15.93
C ASP A 39 18.20 16.42 -16.66
N LEU A 40 17.73 15.39 -15.95
CA LEU A 40 17.36 14.10 -16.55
C LEU A 40 15.97 14.14 -17.20
N LEU A 41 14.99 14.82 -16.59
CA LEU A 41 13.65 15.04 -17.17
C LEU A 41 13.71 15.90 -18.44
N ILE A 42 14.48 16.98 -18.44
CA ILE A 42 14.67 17.88 -19.59
C ILE A 42 15.41 17.14 -20.72
N LYS A 43 16.50 16.42 -20.42
CA LYS A 43 17.20 15.59 -21.43
C LYS A 43 16.32 14.50 -22.01
N THR A 44 15.54 13.80 -21.19
CA THR A 44 14.65 12.73 -21.68
C THR A 44 13.43 13.26 -22.43
N LYS A 45 13.00 14.50 -22.18
CA LYS A 45 11.89 15.14 -22.90
C LYS A 45 12.23 15.41 -24.38
N GLU A 46 13.50 15.61 -24.70
CA GLU A 46 13.98 15.70 -26.09
C GLU A 46 14.01 14.33 -26.80
N LEU A 47 13.99 13.22 -26.03
CA LEU A 47 13.99 11.85 -26.53
C LEU A 47 12.58 11.25 -26.66
N LEU A 48 11.55 11.88 -26.10
CA LEU A 48 10.17 11.41 -26.22
C LEU A 48 9.69 11.37 -27.69
N PRO A 49 8.92 10.35 -28.12
CA PRO A 49 8.37 10.30 -29.46
C PRO A 49 7.51 11.53 -29.78
N ALA A 50 7.61 12.03 -31.01
CA ALA A 50 6.95 13.27 -31.41
C ALA A 50 5.42 13.21 -31.23
N GLY A 51 4.86 14.16 -30.47
CA GLY A 51 3.43 14.21 -30.16
C GLY A 51 3.02 13.43 -28.92
N THR A 52 3.96 13.01 -28.07
CA THR A 52 3.69 12.36 -26.77
C THR A 52 3.93 13.29 -25.58
N ILE A 53 3.41 12.90 -24.42
CA ILE A 53 3.71 13.46 -23.10
C ILE A 53 4.01 12.33 -22.12
N TYR A 54 4.74 12.62 -21.04
CA TYR A 54 4.88 11.69 -19.92
C TYR A 54 3.52 11.23 -19.39
N ALA A 55 3.42 9.95 -19.02
CA ALA A 55 2.23 9.37 -18.44
C ALA A 55 2.62 8.45 -17.29
N ALA A 56 2.15 8.76 -16.08
CA ALA A 56 2.35 7.90 -14.92
C ALA A 56 1.39 6.70 -14.98
N ALA A 57 1.88 5.52 -14.59
CA ALA A 57 1.03 4.34 -14.46
C ALA A 57 0.04 4.50 -13.30
N SER A 58 -1.18 3.96 -13.45
CA SER A 58 -2.16 3.94 -12.37
C SER A 58 -1.76 3.02 -11.21
N GLN A 59 -0.91 2.02 -11.43
CA GLN A 59 -0.33 1.16 -10.40
C GLN A 59 1.14 0.81 -10.72
N PRO A 60 1.95 0.41 -9.72
CA PRO A 60 1.68 0.54 -8.28
C PRO A 60 1.70 2.01 -7.82
N VAL A 61 1.00 2.32 -6.73
CA VAL A 61 1.13 3.62 -6.05
C VAL A 61 2.58 3.85 -5.62
N GLY A 62 3.03 5.08 -5.77
CA GLY A 62 4.43 5.48 -5.57
C GLY A 62 5.30 5.36 -6.83
N GLY A 63 4.74 4.90 -7.95
CA GLY A 63 5.42 4.91 -9.25
C GLY A 63 5.54 6.30 -9.89
N ASP A 64 6.67 6.53 -10.57
CA ASP A 64 6.96 7.70 -11.39
C ASP A 64 6.78 7.38 -12.90
N PRO A 65 6.57 8.38 -13.77
CA PRO A 65 6.46 8.20 -15.23
C PRO A 65 7.78 7.82 -15.92
N PHE A 66 8.87 7.73 -15.17
CA PHE A 66 10.13 7.16 -15.63
C PHE A 66 10.84 6.48 -14.46
N PHE A 67 11.59 5.41 -14.74
CA PHE A 67 12.37 4.71 -13.73
C PHE A 67 13.58 4.02 -14.36
N GLN A 68 14.57 3.69 -13.52
CA GLN A 68 15.80 3.05 -13.93
C GLN A 68 15.86 1.62 -13.40
N VAL A 69 16.24 0.68 -14.27
CA VAL A 69 16.35 -0.76 -13.97
C VAL A 69 17.42 -1.40 -14.86
N ASP A 70 18.26 -2.26 -14.30
CA ASP A 70 19.17 -3.15 -15.01
C ASP A 70 18.35 -4.29 -15.66
N LEU A 71 18.05 -4.17 -16.96
CA LEU A 71 17.25 -5.13 -17.72
C LEU A 71 18.12 -6.18 -18.40
N ASP A 72 19.34 -5.82 -18.81
CA ASP A 72 20.24 -6.76 -19.50
C ASP A 72 21.18 -7.53 -18.57
N GLY A 73 21.33 -7.11 -17.32
CA GLY A 73 22.15 -7.73 -16.29
C GLY A 73 23.62 -7.31 -16.33
N ASP A 74 23.98 -6.18 -16.96
CA ASP A 74 25.36 -5.67 -16.99
C ASP A 74 25.74 -4.81 -15.77
N GLY A 75 24.78 -4.49 -14.90
CA GLY A 75 24.97 -3.67 -13.70
C GLY A 75 24.80 -2.16 -13.91
N ASN A 76 24.54 -1.71 -15.13
CA ASN A 76 24.12 -0.34 -15.43
C ASN A 76 22.63 -0.34 -15.75
N ASN A 77 21.88 0.59 -15.16
CA ASN A 77 20.44 0.65 -15.40
C ASN A 77 20.12 1.22 -16.79
N GLU A 78 19.24 0.53 -17.52
CA GLU A 78 18.43 1.15 -18.57
C GLU A 78 17.42 2.13 -17.96
N MET A 79 17.03 3.13 -18.75
CA MET A 79 15.94 4.05 -18.43
C MET A 79 14.66 3.62 -19.14
N VAL A 80 13.58 3.49 -18.39
CA VAL A 80 12.21 3.30 -18.91
C VAL A 80 11.46 4.62 -18.77
N ILE A 81 10.91 5.13 -19.87
CA ILE A 81 10.09 6.35 -19.90
C ILE A 81 8.69 5.98 -20.38
N LEU A 82 7.67 6.29 -19.58
CA LEU A 82 6.27 6.03 -19.87
C LEU A 82 5.63 7.27 -20.51
N TYR A 83 4.85 7.05 -21.57
CA TYR A 83 4.24 8.14 -22.33
C TYR A 83 2.80 7.85 -22.77
N GLN A 84 2.06 8.93 -23.08
CA GLN A 84 0.78 8.92 -23.77
C GLN A 84 0.86 9.75 -25.05
N SER A 85 0.38 9.20 -26.16
CA SER A 85 0.25 9.92 -27.43
C SER A 85 -0.90 10.93 -27.38
N ILE A 86 -0.68 12.16 -27.87
CA ILE A 86 -1.71 13.22 -27.92
C ILE A 86 -2.36 13.24 -29.31
N GLY A 87 -3.69 13.22 -29.36
CA GLY A 87 -4.43 13.52 -30.60
C GLY A 87 -5.64 12.61 -30.84
N LYS A 88 -5.87 12.21 -32.09
CA LYS A 88 -7.06 11.45 -32.49
C LYS A 88 -7.00 9.95 -32.20
N GLN A 89 -5.81 9.44 -31.89
CA GLN A 89 -5.58 8.07 -31.44
C GLN A 89 -4.60 8.16 -30.29
N GLU A 90 -5.14 8.45 -29.10
CA GLU A 90 -4.37 8.41 -27.87
C GLU A 90 -3.97 6.96 -27.59
N GLN A 91 -2.67 6.74 -27.43
CA GLN A 91 -2.09 5.41 -27.23
C GLN A 91 -0.98 5.51 -26.17
N PRO A 92 -1.02 4.66 -25.12
CA PRO A 92 0.06 4.56 -24.14
C PRO A 92 1.27 3.82 -24.73
N GLY A 93 2.45 4.10 -24.20
CA GLY A 93 3.66 3.37 -24.56
C GLY A 93 4.80 3.60 -23.58
N ALA A 94 5.92 2.94 -23.86
CA ALA A 94 7.17 3.09 -23.14
C ALA A 94 8.36 3.21 -24.11
N LEU A 95 9.30 4.10 -23.80
CA LEU A 95 10.58 4.24 -24.49
C LEU A 95 11.69 3.73 -23.58
N ILE A 96 12.50 2.80 -24.08
CA ILE A 96 13.60 2.19 -23.32
C ILE A 96 14.91 2.71 -23.89
N LEU A 97 15.76 3.27 -23.02
CA LEU A 97 17.04 3.87 -23.37
C LEU A 97 18.18 3.17 -22.61
N LYS A 98 19.34 2.99 -23.25
CA LYS A 98 20.57 2.51 -22.61
C LYS A 98 21.63 3.60 -22.66
N LYS A 99 22.48 3.68 -21.63
CA LYS A 99 23.54 4.67 -21.54
C LYS A 99 24.82 4.16 -22.21
N VAL A 100 25.24 4.80 -23.31
CA VAL A 100 26.42 4.45 -24.12
C VAL A 100 27.36 5.65 -24.17
N LYS A 101 28.60 5.50 -23.67
CA LYS A 101 29.63 6.57 -23.65
C LYS A 101 29.15 7.92 -23.09
N ASP A 102 28.37 7.86 -22.01
CA ASP A 102 27.71 9.00 -21.36
C ASP A 102 26.51 9.66 -22.08
N GLU A 103 26.12 9.17 -23.25
CA GLU A 103 24.89 9.56 -23.96
C GLU A 103 23.80 8.50 -23.80
N TRP A 104 22.51 8.88 -23.90
CA TRP A 104 21.38 7.95 -23.88
C TRP A 104 20.99 7.59 -25.31
N GLU A 105 21.07 6.31 -25.67
CA GLU A 105 20.68 5.77 -26.97
C GLU A 105 19.37 4.98 -26.84
N GLU A 106 18.49 5.06 -27.85
CA GLU A 106 17.24 4.30 -27.89
C GLU A 106 17.52 2.80 -28.12
N VAL A 107 16.95 1.96 -27.26
CA VAL A 107 16.93 0.50 -27.43
C VAL A 107 15.66 0.07 -28.18
N THR A 108 14.49 0.53 -27.71
CA THR A 108 13.20 0.16 -28.31
C THR A 108 12.06 1.07 -27.84
N GLU A 109 11.03 1.17 -28.67
CA GLU A 109 9.74 1.80 -28.37
C GLU A 109 8.64 0.72 -28.26
N ILE A 110 8.03 0.57 -27.09
CA ILE A 110 6.93 -0.37 -26.83
C ILE A 110 5.59 0.39 -26.90
N LYS A 111 4.73 0.02 -27.85
CA LYS A 111 3.38 0.61 -28.01
C LYS A 111 2.33 -0.29 -27.36
N GLY A 112 1.67 0.24 -26.33
CA GLY A 112 0.69 -0.48 -25.54
C GLY A 112 -0.65 -0.68 -26.25
N THR A 113 -1.41 -1.67 -25.80
CA THR A 113 -2.78 -1.93 -26.29
C THR A 113 -3.80 -1.39 -25.31
N GLY A 114 -4.44 -0.26 -25.59
CA GLY A 114 -5.41 0.34 -24.66
C GLY A 114 -5.39 1.86 -24.74
N TYR A 115 -5.87 2.52 -23.68
CA TYR A 115 -5.95 3.99 -23.61
C TYR A 115 -5.18 4.60 -22.42
N GLU A 116 -4.68 3.80 -21.48
CA GLU A 116 -3.99 4.25 -20.27
C GLU A 116 -2.99 3.16 -19.83
N ILE A 117 -1.90 3.56 -19.16
CA ILE A 117 -0.95 2.65 -18.51
C ILE A 117 -1.52 2.27 -17.15
N SER A 118 -2.00 1.03 -17.01
CA SER A 118 -2.56 0.53 -15.76
C SER A 118 -1.49 0.01 -14.80
N TRP A 119 -0.36 -0.50 -15.30
CA TRP A 119 0.78 -0.95 -14.48
C TRP A 119 2.12 -0.56 -15.11
N ALA A 120 3.12 -0.18 -14.32
CA ALA A 120 4.50 -0.15 -14.77
C ALA A 120 5.46 -0.46 -13.61
N SER A 121 6.27 -1.51 -13.75
CA SER A 121 7.34 -1.85 -12.81
C SER A 121 8.36 -2.79 -13.46
N SER A 122 9.35 -3.22 -12.68
CA SER A 122 10.20 -4.36 -13.02
C SER A 122 10.19 -5.40 -11.90
N ALA A 123 10.48 -6.66 -12.23
CA ALA A 123 10.59 -7.77 -11.27
C ALA A 123 11.38 -8.94 -11.87
N ASP A 124 12.09 -9.71 -11.03
CA ASP A 124 12.69 -11.01 -11.42
C ASP A 124 11.57 -12.06 -11.57
N ILE A 125 10.90 -12.10 -12.74
CA ILE A 125 9.78 -13.02 -12.97
C ILE A 125 10.32 -14.41 -13.28
N THR A 126 11.41 -14.52 -14.04
CA THR A 126 11.95 -15.80 -14.49
C THR A 126 12.71 -16.58 -13.41
N GLY A 127 13.21 -15.89 -12.37
CA GLY A 127 14.02 -16.46 -11.30
C GLY A 127 15.50 -16.62 -11.67
N ASP A 128 15.98 -15.90 -12.69
CA ASP A 128 17.38 -15.92 -13.14
C ASP A 128 18.25 -14.81 -12.48
N GLY A 129 17.60 -13.90 -11.73
CA GLY A 129 18.22 -12.78 -11.04
C GLY A 129 18.27 -11.48 -11.84
N LYS A 130 17.86 -11.48 -13.13
CA LYS A 130 17.63 -10.27 -13.92
C LYS A 130 16.23 -9.73 -13.67
N GLN A 131 15.93 -8.55 -14.19
CA GLN A 131 14.61 -7.94 -14.06
C GLN A 131 13.87 -7.99 -15.40
N GLU A 132 12.70 -8.62 -15.42
CA GLU A 132 11.71 -8.41 -16.47
C GLU A 132 11.06 -7.03 -16.32
N LEU A 133 10.73 -6.40 -17.45
CA LEU A 133 9.91 -5.19 -17.52
C LEU A 133 8.43 -5.57 -17.61
N LEU A 134 7.61 -5.03 -16.72
CA LEU A 134 6.18 -5.30 -16.60
C LEU A 134 5.38 -4.04 -16.99
N LEU A 135 4.63 -4.10 -18.08
CA LEU A 135 3.81 -2.99 -18.59
C LEU A 135 2.35 -3.42 -18.72
N GLY A 136 1.48 -2.81 -17.92
CA GLY A 136 0.04 -3.03 -17.92
C GLY A 136 -0.69 -1.98 -18.73
N TRP A 137 -1.60 -2.44 -19.59
CA TRP A 137 -2.41 -1.61 -20.46
C TRP A 137 -3.90 -1.72 -20.12
N LYS A 138 -4.57 -0.59 -19.98
CA LYS A 138 -6.01 -0.52 -19.64
C LYS A 138 -6.86 -0.67 -20.90
N ILE A 139 -7.63 -1.75 -20.97
CA ILE A 139 -8.53 -2.03 -22.11
C ILE A 139 -9.89 -1.38 -21.90
N GLY A 140 -10.42 -1.43 -20.67
CA GLY A 140 -11.69 -0.83 -20.32
C GLY A 140 -12.12 -1.20 -18.90
N ALA A 141 -12.89 -0.32 -18.24
CA ALA A 141 -13.26 -0.49 -16.83
C ALA A 141 -13.89 -1.86 -16.47
N SER A 142 -14.64 -2.47 -17.39
CA SER A 142 -15.18 -3.83 -17.23
C SER A 142 -14.32 -4.92 -17.87
N ALA A 143 -13.61 -4.60 -18.95
CA ALA A 143 -12.74 -5.54 -19.66
C ALA A 143 -11.46 -5.87 -18.89
N GLY A 144 -11.07 -5.01 -17.93
CA GLY A 144 -9.85 -5.12 -17.17
C GLY A 144 -8.63 -4.61 -17.96
N ASN A 145 -7.50 -5.19 -17.62
CA ASN A 145 -6.17 -4.80 -18.01
C ASN A 145 -5.41 -5.99 -18.61
N VAL A 146 -4.41 -5.67 -19.41
CA VAL A 146 -3.51 -6.61 -20.06
C VAL A 146 -2.09 -6.31 -19.62
N LEU A 147 -1.45 -7.24 -18.91
CA LEU A 147 -0.04 -7.15 -18.51
C LEU A 147 0.83 -7.80 -19.58
N ASP A 148 1.72 -7.02 -20.18
CA ASP A 148 2.80 -7.52 -21.01
C ASP A 148 4.08 -7.59 -20.19
N ILE A 149 4.75 -8.74 -20.25
CA ILE A 149 6.02 -8.97 -19.56
C ILE A 149 7.12 -9.14 -20.62
N PHE A 150 8.19 -8.37 -20.49
CA PHE A 150 9.32 -8.35 -21.40
C PHE A 150 10.60 -8.77 -20.68
N THR A 151 11.40 -9.62 -21.32
CA THR A 151 12.74 -10.02 -20.87
C THR A 151 13.78 -9.57 -21.89
N TRP A 152 15.06 -9.52 -21.52
CA TRP A 152 16.11 -9.05 -22.41
C TRP A 152 16.73 -10.17 -23.25
N ASP A 153 16.61 -10.07 -24.58
CA ASP A 153 17.31 -10.97 -25.50
C ASP A 153 18.71 -10.40 -25.85
N SER A 154 19.74 -10.97 -25.22
CA SER A 154 21.15 -10.63 -25.48
C SER A 154 21.63 -10.91 -26.92
N GLN A 155 20.93 -11.73 -27.71
CA GLN A 155 21.23 -11.96 -29.14
C GLN A 155 20.62 -10.86 -30.03
N LYS A 156 19.44 -10.34 -29.69
CA LYS A 156 18.81 -9.21 -30.39
C LYS A 156 19.35 -7.86 -29.91
N GLY A 157 19.89 -7.78 -28.70
CA GLY A 157 20.37 -6.53 -28.09
C GLY A 157 19.24 -5.63 -27.61
N GLY A 158 18.14 -6.22 -27.12
CA GLY A 158 16.98 -5.47 -26.65
C GLY A 158 15.88 -6.38 -26.09
N LEU A 159 14.77 -5.76 -25.67
CA LEU A 159 13.65 -6.48 -25.05
C LEU A 159 12.85 -7.31 -26.05
N GLU A 160 12.43 -8.50 -25.62
CA GLU A 160 11.38 -9.29 -26.26
C GLU A 160 10.26 -9.63 -25.28
N LYS A 161 9.04 -9.80 -25.81
CA LYS A 161 7.87 -10.12 -25.00
C LYS A 161 7.89 -11.59 -24.60
N LEU A 162 8.10 -11.83 -23.30
CA LEU A 162 8.10 -13.15 -22.69
C LEU A 162 6.69 -13.77 -22.68
N THR A 163 5.70 -12.99 -22.24
CA THR A 163 4.32 -13.47 -22.07
C THR A 163 3.31 -12.32 -21.93
N GLN A 164 2.03 -12.68 -21.75
CA GLN A 164 0.93 -11.76 -21.46
C GLN A 164 -0.03 -12.39 -20.44
N LEU A 165 -0.60 -11.56 -19.55
CA LEU A 165 -1.64 -11.93 -18.59
C LEU A 165 -2.81 -10.95 -18.64
N ASN A 166 -4.02 -11.42 -18.29
CA ASN A 166 -5.19 -10.56 -18.09
C ASN A 166 -5.50 -10.44 -16.59
N TYR A 167 -5.81 -9.24 -16.13
CA TYR A 167 -6.12 -8.96 -14.73
C TYR A 167 -7.13 -7.83 -14.59
N HIS A 168 -7.88 -7.79 -13.49
CA HIS A 168 -8.59 -6.58 -13.08
C HIS A 168 -7.78 -5.85 -12.03
N GLU A 169 -7.37 -6.54 -10.96
CA GLU A 169 -6.36 -6.08 -10.00
C GLU A 169 -5.20 -7.10 -9.96
N MET A 170 -4.01 -6.67 -9.57
CA MET A 170 -2.84 -7.55 -9.41
C MET A 170 -1.87 -7.04 -8.34
N GLU A 171 -1.09 -7.95 -7.75
CA GLU A 171 0.03 -7.61 -6.87
C GLU A 171 1.30 -8.34 -7.31
N ILE A 172 2.44 -7.66 -7.28
CA ILE A 172 3.76 -8.27 -7.41
C ILE A 172 4.31 -8.53 -6.00
N LEU A 173 4.63 -9.79 -5.73
CA LEU A 173 4.90 -10.31 -4.40
C LEU A 173 6.26 -11.01 -4.37
N TYR A 174 7.07 -10.69 -3.36
CA TYR A 174 8.38 -11.31 -3.13
C TYR A 174 8.35 -12.15 -1.85
N PRO A 175 8.96 -13.35 -1.85
CA PRO A 175 9.24 -14.06 -0.61
C PRO A 175 10.15 -13.23 0.33
N GLU A 176 9.88 -13.29 1.63
CA GLU A 176 10.72 -12.58 2.62
C GLU A 176 12.13 -13.20 2.75
N ASN A 177 12.28 -14.46 2.39
CA ASN A 177 13.55 -15.17 2.35
C ASN A 177 14.38 -14.73 1.14
N LYS A 178 15.41 -13.91 1.39
CA LYS A 178 16.33 -13.37 0.36
C LYS A 178 17.10 -14.40 -0.49
N LYS A 179 16.88 -15.70 -0.30
CA LYS A 179 17.41 -16.77 -1.16
C LYS A 179 16.54 -17.04 -2.39
N ASP A 180 15.28 -16.61 -2.35
CA ASP A 180 14.33 -16.72 -3.46
C ASP A 180 13.99 -15.30 -3.93
N SER A 181 14.64 -14.86 -5.00
CA SER A 181 14.43 -13.55 -5.61
C SER A 181 13.21 -13.51 -6.54
N GLN A 182 12.68 -14.68 -6.92
CA GLN A 182 11.67 -14.77 -7.96
C GLN A 182 10.37 -14.09 -7.50
N ALA A 183 9.81 -13.23 -8.34
CA ALA A 183 8.54 -12.58 -8.09
C ALA A 183 7.37 -13.53 -8.38
N ARG A 184 6.35 -13.44 -7.52
CA ARG A 184 5.03 -14.05 -7.70
C ARG A 184 4.06 -12.96 -8.11
N ILE A 185 3.05 -13.32 -8.89
CA ILE A 185 1.94 -12.43 -9.24
C ILE A 185 0.68 -12.97 -8.60
N ALA A 186 0.03 -12.17 -7.75
CA ALA A 186 -1.37 -12.41 -7.41
C ALA A 186 -2.25 -11.73 -8.46
N ILE A 187 -3.19 -12.47 -9.04
CA ILE A 187 -4.08 -12.01 -10.11
C ILE A 187 -5.51 -12.09 -9.58
N TRP A 188 -6.22 -10.96 -9.61
CA TRP A 188 -7.64 -10.86 -9.28
C TRP A 188 -8.42 -10.65 -10.57
N GLN A 189 -9.19 -11.66 -10.99
CA GLN A 189 -10.04 -11.62 -12.18
C GLN A 189 -11.50 -11.42 -11.75
N ARG A 190 -12.10 -10.32 -12.18
CA ARG A 190 -13.43 -9.89 -11.75
C ARG A 190 -14.52 -10.74 -12.41
N GLU A 191 -15.27 -11.46 -11.58
CA GLU A 191 -16.40 -12.29 -11.99
C GLU A 191 -17.67 -11.44 -12.11
N MET A 192 -17.94 -10.61 -11.09
CA MET A 192 -19.03 -9.63 -11.08
C MET A 192 -18.79 -8.58 -10.00
N ALA A 193 -19.23 -7.33 -10.22
CA ALA A 193 -19.16 -6.25 -9.23
C ALA A 193 -17.77 -6.12 -8.56
N ASP A 194 -17.67 -6.45 -7.28
CA ASP A 194 -16.47 -6.49 -6.42
C ASP A 194 -16.09 -7.92 -5.99
N VAL A 195 -16.48 -8.90 -6.81
CA VAL A 195 -16.17 -10.33 -6.64
C VAL A 195 -15.14 -10.75 -7.67
N TYR A 196 -14.10 -11.43 -7.22
CA TYR A 196 -12.93 -11.82 -8.00
C TYR A 196 -12.54 -13.28 -7.74
N SER A 197 -12.30 -14.03 -8.82
CA SER A 197 -11.43 -15.21 -8.75
C SER A 197 -10.00 -14.74 -8.49
N THR A 198 -9.33 -15.33 -7.49
CA THR A 198 -7.99 -14.89 -7.06
C THR A 198 -7.02 -16.05 -7.09
N GLU A 199 -5.91 -15.87 -7.81
CA GLU A 199 -4.87 -16.87 -7.99
C GLU A 199 -3.48 -16.28 -7.76
N LEU A 200 -2.60 -17.05 -7.10
CA LEU A 200 -1.20 -16.70 -6.90
C LEU A 200 -0.35 -17.57 -7.83
N VAL A 201 0.40 -16.94 -8.74
CA VAL A 201 1.18 -17.62 -9.78
C VAL A 201 2.67 -17.29 -9.71
N ARG A 202 3.48 -18.27 -10.12
CA ARG A 202 4.94 -18.19 -10.29
C ARG A 202 5.30 -18.63 -11.71
N TRP A 203 6.32 -18.04 -12.31
CA TRP A 203 6.80 -18.48 -13.62
C TRP A 203 7.60 -19.78 -13.52
N ASP A 204 7.34 -20.70 -14.44
CA ASP A 204 8.16 -21.88 -14.70
C ASP A 204 8.72 -21.78 -16.14
N PRO A 205 10.06 -21.83 -16.34
CA PRO A 205 10.66 -21.67 -17.67
C PRO A 205 10.21 -22.67 -18.73
N GLY A 206 9.67 -23.84 -18.35
CA GLY A 206 9.20 -24.87 -19.28
C GLY A 206 7.69 -24.80 -19.57
N THR A 207 6.90 -24.24 -18.66
CA THR A 207 5.42 -24.31 -18.69
C THR A 207 4.71 -22.97 -18.51
N GLY A 208 5.44 -21.86 -18.37
CA GLY A 208 4.88 -20.53 -18.15
C GLY A 208 4.37 -20.34 -16.73
N PHE A 209 3.36 -19.47 -16.53
CA PHE A 209 2.79 -19.25 -15.20
C PHE A 209 2.02 -20.48 -14.69
N GLN A 210 2.35 -20.90 -13.47
CA GLN A 210 1.69 -21.99 -12.73
C GLN A 210 1.25 -21.49 -11.35
N GLN A 211 0.24 -22.12 -10.76
CA GLN A 211 -0.22 -21.81 -9.39
C GLN A 211 0.88 -22.13 -8.36
N ASP A 212 1.16 -21.18 -7.45
CA ASP A 212 2.16 -21.32 -6.39
C ASP A 212 1.50 -21.61 -5.03
N TYR A 213 1.07 -22.86 -4.86
CA TYR A 213 0.42 -23.35 -3.63
C TYR A 213 1.28 -23.17 -2.36
N SER A 214 2.60 -23.01 -2.49
CA SER A 214 3.52 -22.98 -1.35
C SER A 214 3.34 -21.74 -0.46
N PHE A 215 2.88 -20.64 -1.05
CA PHE A 215 2.60 -19.37 -0.36
C PHE A 215 1.11 -19.11 -0.12
N TYR A 216 0.22 -20.08 -0.40
CA TYR A 216 -1.22 -19.86 -0.22
C TYR A 216 -1.61 -19.47 1.23
N PRO A 217 -1.06 -20.09 2.30
CA PRO A 217 -1.31 -19.64 3.68
C PRO A 217 -0.89 -18.20 3.96
N ALA A 218 0.18 -17.73 3.31
CA ALA A 218 0.66 -16.35 3.48
C ALA A 218 -0.22 -15.33 2.75
N TYR A 219 -0.68 -15.66 1.53
CA TYR A 219 -1.42 -14.72 0.69
C TYR A 219 -2.94 -14.75 0.93
N PHE A 220 -3.54 -15.93 1.02
CA PHE A 220 -5.00 -16.05 1.09
C PHE A 220 -5.61 -15.59 2.41
N SER A 221 -4.79 -15.32 3.43
CA SER A 221 -5.22 -14.59 4.63
C SER A 221 -5.77 -13.20 4.29
N LYS A 222 -5.07 -12.44 3.43
CA LYS A 222 -5.52 -11.12 2.90
C LYS A 222 -6.81 -11.26 2.07
N VAL A 223 -6.93 -12.33 1.30
CA VAL A 223 -8.12 -12.62 0.47
C VAL A 223 -9.33 -13.01 1.34
N ALA A 224 -9.09 -13.76 2.42
CA ALA A 224 -10.12 -14.14 3.38
C ALA A 224 -10.61 -12.94 4.20
N GLU A 225 -9.70 -12.07 4.68
CA GLU A 225 -10.05 -10.78 5.30
C GLU A 225 -10.97 -9.94 4.40
N TYR A 226 -10.63 -9.83 3.10
CA TYR A 226 -11.45 -9.12 2.12
C TYR A 226 -12.86 -9.69 2.03
N TYR A 227 -13.01 -11.00 1.81
CA TYR A 227 -14.34 -11.61 1.67
C TYR A 227 -15.12 -11.69 2.97
N GLU A 228 -14.45 -11.76 4.11
CA GLU A 228 -15.09 -11.70 5.42
C GLU A 228 -15.72 -10.33 5.65
N ALA A 229 -15.01 -9.23 5.36
CA ALA A 229 -15.57 -7.88 5.42
C ALA A 229 -16.80 -7.72 4.49
N ARG A 230 -16.75 -8.29 3.28
CA ARG A 230 -17.88 -8.26 2.32
C ARG A 230 -19.07 -9.10 2.80
N ALA A 231 -18.82 -10.30 3.32
CA ALA A 231 -19.84 -11.18 3.88
C ALA A 231 -20.50 -10.59 5.14
N GLN A 232 -19.74 -9.88 5.98
CA GLN A 232 -20.29 -9.14 7.13
C GLN A 232 -21.10 -7.91 6.69
N ALA A 233 -20.65 -7.17 5.67
CA ALA A 233 -21.37 -6.00 5.15
C ALA A 233 -22.68 -6.37 4.42
N VAL A 234 -22.73 -7.52 3.74
CA VAL A 234 -23.92 -8.01 3.02
C VAL A 234 -24.19 -9.50 3.33
N PRO A 235 -24.69 -9.85 4.54
CA PRO A 235 -24.79 -11.24 5.01
C PRO A 235 -25.72 -12.17 4.24
N ASN A 236 -26.52 -11.63 3.32
CA ASN A 236 -27.47 -12.35 2.48
C ASN A 236 -26.95 -12.59 1.04
N ALA A 237 -25.76 -12.09 0.70
CA ALA A 237 -25.11 -12.36 -0.57
C ALA A 237 -24.33 -13.69 -0.51
N SER A 238 -24.91 -14.75 -1.08
CA SER A 238 -24.33 -16.11 -1.15
C SER A 238 -22.89 -16.16 -1.67
N TYR A 239 -22.58 -15.32 -2.66
CA TYR A 239 -21.29 -15.32 -3.34
C TYR A 239 -20.15 -14.87 -2.42
N TYR A 240 -20.32 -13.87 -1.55
CA TYR A 240 -19.26 -13.52 -0.59
C TYR A 240 -18.94 -14.68 0.35
N TRP A 241 -19.95 -15.45 0.77
CA TRP A 241 -19.74 -16.66 1.57
C TRP A 241 -19.05 -17.79 0.80
N TYR A 242 -19.29 -17.91 -0.51
CA TYR A 242 -18.58 -18.85 -1.38
C TYR A 242 -17.09 -18.51 -1.49
N TYR A 243 -16.76 -17.27 -1.86
CA TYR A 243 -15.36 -16.86 -2.04
C TYR A 243 -14.61 -16.73 -0.70
N LEU A 244 -15.31 -16.43 0.41
CA LEU A 244 -14.75 -16.58 1.76
C LEU A 244 -14.38 -18.04 2.05
N ALA A 245 -15.24 -19.00 1.69
CA ALA A 245 -14.93 -20.41 1.88
C ALA A 245 -13.73 -20.87 1.03
N GLU A 246 -13.66 -20.42 -0.23
CA GLU A 246 -12.52 -20.69 -1.11
C GLU A 246 -11.22 -20.11 -0.54
N ALA A 247 -11.25 -18.85 -0.09
CA ALA A 247 -10.10 -18.18 0.50
C ALA A 247 -9.63 -18.86 1.79
N ARG A 248 -10.55 -19.18 2.72
CA ARG A 248 -10.21 -19.93 3.96
C ARG A 248 -9.69 -21.34 3.66
N LEU A 249 -10.16 -22.01 2.60
CA LEU A 249 -9.61 -23.30 2.17
C LEU A 249 -8.18 -23.15 1.65
N LYS A 250 -7.93 -22.16 0.79
CA LYS A 250 -6.60 -21.87 0.24
C LYS A 250 -5.62 -21.44 1.34
N GLU A 251 -6.06 -20.65 2.33
CA GLU A 251 -5.28 -20.26 3.52
C GLU A 251 -4.87 -21.45 4.41
N GLY A 252 -5.63 -22.56 4.38
CA GLY A 252 -5.38 -23.75 5.20
C GLY A 252 -6.28 -23.86 6.44
N HIS A 253 -7.47 -23.25 6.40
CA HIS A 253 -8.51 -23.34 7.43
C HIS A 253 -9.79 -23.99 6.90
N PRO A 254 -9.77 -25.28 6.51
CA PRO A 254 -10.92 -25.96 5.94
C PRO A 254 -12.12 -26.04 6.90
N GLU A 255 -11.92 -25.96 8.21
CA GLU A 255 -12.99 -25.88 9.21
C GLU A 255 -13.81 -24.58 9.10
N GLN A 256 -13.12 -23.44 8.93
CA GLN A 256 -13.76 -22.14 8.71
C GLN A 256 -14.37 -22.06 7.30
N ALA A 257 -13.69 -22.65 6.31
CA ALA A 257 -14.24 -22.78 4.96
C ALA A 257 -15.58 -23.55 4.96
N LEU A 258 -15.69 -24.63 5.75
CA LEU A 258 -16.91 -25.42 5.85
C LEU A 258 -18.07 -24.60 6.44
N GLN A 259 -17.82 -23.75 7.44
CA GLN A 259 -18.84 -22.85 7.98
C GLN A 259 -19.29 -21.83 6.93
N ALA A 260 -18.34 -21.20 6.23
CA ALA A 260 -18.64 -20.21 5.20
C ALA A 260 -19.44 -20.82 4.03
N ILE A 261 -19.05 -22.00 3.52
CA ILE A 261 -19.77 -22.63 2.41
C ILE A 261 -21.18 -23.06 2.81
N GLN A 262 -21.36 -23.62 4.02
CA GLN A 262 -22.69 -23.97 4.55
C GLN A 262 -23.57 -22.73 4.74
N ARG A 263 -23.00 -21.62 5.22
CA ARG A 263 -23.72 -20.35 5.33
C ARG A 263 -24.17 -19.85 3.97
N GLY A 264 -23.31 -19.91 2.95
CA GLY A 264 -23.63 -19.57 1.56
C GLY A 264 -24.74 -20.44 0.96
N MET A 265 -24.69 -21.76 1.15
CA MET A 265 -25.69 -22.71 0.63
C MET A 265 -27.09 -22.55 1.23
N ASN A 266 -27.17 -22.08 2.48
CA ASN A 266 -28.46 -21.79 3.13
C ASN A 266 -29.15 -20.53 2.56
N LEU A 267 -28.41 -19.67 1.87
CA LEU A 267 -28.94 -18.52 1.14
C LEU A 267 -29.36 -19.01 -0.26
N LYS A 268 -30.67 -19.05 -0.54
CA LYS A 268 -31.26 -19.61 -1.78
C LYS A 268 -30.93 -18.77 -3.03
N ALA A 269 -29.70 -18.87 -3.48
CA ALA A 269 -29.16 -18.10 -4.59
C ALA A 269 -28.93 -18.93 -5.84
N THR A 270 -28.69 -18.24 -6.96
CA THR A 270 -28.41 -18.82 -8.27
C THR A 270 -26.95 -18.64 -8.71
N ILE A 271 -26.16 -17.83 -7.99
CA ILE A 271 -24.77 -17.51 -8.30
C ILE A 271 -23.94 -17.51 -6.99
N PRO A 272 -22.85 -18.31 -6.92
CA PRO A 272 -22.56 -19.46 -7.78
C PRO A 272 -23.71 -20.47 -7.79
N SER A 273 -23.71 -21.37 -8.77
CA SER A 273 -24.71 -22.43 -8.90
C SER A 273 -24.60 -23.44 -7.75
N SER A 274 -25.68 -24.16 -7.46
CA SER A 274 -25.66 -25.21 -6.43
C SER A 274 -24.62 -26.31 -6.72
N ALA A 275 -24.27 -26.53 -7.99
CA ALA A 275 -23.23 -27.49 -8.37
C ALA A 275 -21.81 -27.00 -8.01
N GLU A 276 -21.54 -25.70 -8.10
CA GLU A 276 -20.27 -25.10 -7.68
C GLU A 276 -20.14 -25.12 -6.15
N PHE A 277 -21.22 -24.79 -5.43
CA PHE A 277 -21.27 -24.92 -3.97
C PHE A 277 -20.98 -26.37 -3.50
N GLU A 278 -21.62 -27.38 -4.09
CA GLU A 278 -21.39 -28.80 -3.75
C GLU A 278 -20.01 -29.30 -4.22
N LYS A 279 -19.40 -28.70 -5.25
CA LYS A 279 -18.02 -28.96 -5.64
C LYS A 279 -17.04 -28.46 -4.58
N LEU A 280 -17.12 -27.17 -4.23
CA LEU A 280 -16.22 -26.57 -3.23
C LEU A 280 -16.42 -27.20 -1.85
N LYS A 281 -17.67 -27.47 -1.43
CA LYS A 281 -17.97 -28.19 -0.18
C LYS A 281 -17.30 -29.56 -0.13
N ARG A 282 -17.31 -30.33 -1.22
CA ARG A 282 -16.63 -31.63 -1.28
C ARG A 282 -15.11 -31.48 -1.21
N GLU A 283 -14.53 -30.49 -1.88
CA GLU A 283 -13.09 -30.19 -1.80
C GLU A 283 -12.66 -29.83 -0.36
N ILE A 284 -13.49 -29.05 0.35
CA ILE A 284 -13.32 -28.75 1.79
C ILE A 284 -13.43 -30.03 2.64
N GLU A 285 -14.46 -30.85 2.42
CA GLU A 285 -14.66 -32.12 3.14
C GLU A 285 -13.49 -33.09 2.90
N GLU A 286 -12.98 -33.23 1.68
CA GLU A 286 -11.80 -34.03 1.36
C GLU A 286 -10.56 -33.53 2.10
N ARG A 287 -10.37 -32.21 2.19
CA ARG A 287 -9.24 -31.60 2.92
C ARG A 287 -9.31 -31.87 4.43
N LEU A 288 -10.50 -31.76 5.03
CA LEU A 288 -10.73 -32.05 6.45
C LEU A 288 -10.32 -33.48 6.83
N HIS A 289 -10.47 -34.44 5.92
CA HIS A 289 -10.07 -35.84 6.13
C HIS A 289 -8.56 -36.10 5.98
N GLN A 290 -7.81 -35.22 5.30
CA GLN A 290 -6.38 -35.42 4.99
C GLN A 290 -5.43 -34.80 6.03
N GLU A 291 -5.82 -33.72 6.69
CA GLU A 291 -4.94 -33.00 7.63
C GLU A 291 -4.91 -33.63 9.04
N GLY A 292 -3.84 -33.36 9.80
CA GLY A 292 -3.62 -33.92 11.15
C GLY A 292 -4.60 -33.44 12.24
N GLU A 293 -4.36 -33.84 13.49
CA GLU A 293 -5.28 -33.56 14.62
C GLU A 293 -5.41 -32.07 15.01
N THR A 294 -4.51 -31.22 14.51
CA THR A 294 -4.39 -29.79 14.84
C THR A 294 -4.21 -28.93 13.59
N VAL A 295 -4.80 -27.74 13.61
CA VAL A 295 -4.63 -26.66 12.61
C VAL A 295 -3.73 -25.58 13.19
N ASN A 296 -2.80 -25.05 12.42
CA ASN A 296 -1.99 -23.90 12.85
C ASN A 296 -2.73 -22.59 12.56
N TYR A 297 -2.63 -21.61 13.45
CA TYR A 297 -3.20 -20.27 13.26
C TYR A 297 -2.10 -19.23 13.45
N TYR A 298 -1.85 -18.38 12.46
CA TYR A 298 -0.86 -17.31 12.59
C TYR A 298 -1.54 -16.00 13.02
N VAL A 299 -1.06 -15.37 14.09
CA VAL A 299 -1.52 -14.07 14.56
C VAL A 299 -0.59 -13.01 14.00
N LYS A 300 -0.98 -12.41 12.87
CA LYS A 300 -0.14 -11.52 12.07
C LYS A 300 0.37 -10.30 12.84
N GLU A 301 -0.48 -9.66 13.64
CA GLU A 301 -0.13 -8.42 14.35
C GLU A 301 0.82 -8.66 15.53
N ALA A 302 0.89 -9.89 16.04
CA ALA A 302 1.76 -10.28 17.16
C ALA A 302 2.87 -11.25 16.76
N ASP A 303 3.05 -11.50 15.46
CA ASP A 303 4.03 -12.43 14.85
C ASP A 303 4.24 -13.73 15.64
N PHE A 304 3.15 -14.47 15.92
CA PHE A 304 3.22 -15.78 16.57
C PHE A 304 2.23 -16.80 16.01
N THR A 305 2.53 -18.08 16.21
CA THR A 305 1.71 -19.20 15.73
C THR A 305 1.05 -20.01 16.87
N LEU A 306 -0.26 -20.19 16.72
CA LEU A 306 -1.21 -21.19 17.21
C LEU A 306 -0.97 -22.65 16.79
N ALA A 307 -1.20 -23.67 17.62
CA ALA A 307 -1.78 -24.94 17.15
C ALA A 307 -3.07 -25.22 17.92
N VAL A 308 -4.14 -25.52 17.19
CA VAL A 308 -5.49 -25.65 17.73
C VAL A 308 -6.08 -26.99 17.30
N PRO A 309 -6.61 -27.82 18.22
CA PRO A 309 -7.27 -29.07 17.85
C PRO A 309 -8.43 -28.83 16.88
N LYS A 310 -8.58 -29.69 15.86
CA LYS A 310 -9.64 -29.55 14.83
C LYS A 310 -11.04 -29.38 15.40
N SER A 311 -11.34 -30.08 16.50
CA SER A 311 -12.62 -29.99 17.23
C SER A 311 -12.95 -28.59 17.77
N LEU A 312 -11.95 -27.71 17.87
CA LEU A 312 -12.07 -26.33 18.34
C LEU A 312 -11.82 -25.31 17.23
N ALA A 313 -11.03 -25.66 16.20
CA ALA A 313 -10.62 -24.78 15.10
C ALA A 313 -11.81 -24.06 14.42
N ALA A 314 -12.91 -24.79 14.16
CA ALA A 314 -14.13 -24.23 13.60
C ALA A 314 -14.71 -23.06 14.43
N ASN A 315 -14.56 -23.09 15.76
CA ASN A 315 -15.17 -22.14 16.68
C ASN A 315 -14.14 -21.18 17.32
N LEU A 316 -12.88 -21.23 16.91
CA LEU A 316 -11.82 -20.38 17.45
C LEU A 316 -12.04 -18.93 17.01
N ILE A 317 -12.03 -18.01 17.96
CA ILE A 317 -12.07 -16.56 17.71
C ILE A 317 -10.84 -15.93 18.37
N LEU A 318 -10.06 -15.22 17.56
CA LEU A 318 -8.89 -14.45 17.97
C LEU A 318 -9.25 -12.96 17.88
N LYS A 319 -8.95 -12.19 18.92
CA LYS A 319 -9.14 -10.73 18.92
C LYS A 319 -7.88 -10.02 19.39
N SER A 320 -7.29 -9.24 18.51
CA SER A 320 -6.09 -8.45 18.74
C SER A 320 -6.47 -6.99 19.07
N GLU A 321 -5.95 -6.42 20.15
CA GLU A 321 -6.23 -5.04 20.58
C GLU A 321 -5.05 -4.40 21.34
N ALA A 322 -5.01 -3.06 21.38
CA ALA A 322 -4.07 -2.33 22.24
C ALA A 322 -4.62 -2.23 23.67
N GLY A 323 -3.78 -2.51 24.67
CA GLY A 323 -4.09 -2.36 26.09
C GLY A 323 -3.66 -1.02 26.67
N SER A 324 -4.00 -0.78 27.94
CA SER A 324 -3.83 0.53 28.59
C SER A 324 -2.37 0.97 28.84
N ASN A 325 -1.43 0.02 28.88
CA ASN A 325 -0.04 0.25 29.34
C ASN A 325 0.99 0.02 28.21
N ASN A 326 0.68 0.44 26.98
CA ASN A 326 1.45 0.14 25.77
C ASN A 326 1.69 -1.37 25.51
N GLN A 327 0.80 -2.20 26.05
CA GLN A 327 0.77 -3.64 25.81
C GLN A 327 -0.09 -3.97 24.60
N PHE A 328 0.25 -5.02 23.87
CA PHE A 328 -0.60 -5.60 22.85
C PHE A 328 -1.26 -6.87 23.38
N ILE A 329 -2.55 -7.03 23.13
CA ILE A 329 -3.39 -8.05 23.74
C ILE A 329 -3.96 -8.92 22.62
N VAL A 330 -3.81 -10.24 22.74
CA VAL A 330 -4.50 -11.21 21.87
C VAL A 330 -5.37 -12.10 22.75
N ASN A 331 -6.67 -11.83 22.73
CA ASN A 331 -7.67 -12.60 23.46
C ASN A 331 -8.14 -13.79 22.62
N VAL A 332 -8.08 -14.99 23.20
CA VAL A 332 -8.44 -16.24 22.52
C VAL A 332 -9.73 -16.79 23.12
N TYR A 333 -10.74 -17.00 22.27
CA TYR A 333 -12.05 -17.51 22.64
C TYR A 333 -12.41 -18.77 21.84
N SER A 334 -13.35 -19.55 22.36
CA SER A 334 -14.16 -20.49 21.58
C SER A 334 -15.61 -20.02 21.57
N ALA A 335 -16.22 -19.92 20.39
CA ALA A 335 -17.68 -19.86 20.28
C ALA A 335 -18.28 -21.18 20.79
N LEU A 336 -19.44 -21.08 21.45
CA LEU A 336 -20.29 -22.20 21.85
C LEU A 336 -21.57 -22.19 21.01
N GLU A 337 -22.30 -23.31 20.98
CA GLU A 337 -23.52 -23.49 20.17
C GLU A 337 -24.63 -22.44 20.41
N ASN A 338 -24.58 -21.75 21.57
CA ASN A 338 -25.54 -20.70 21.96
C ASN A 338 -25.00 -19.28 21.74
N GLU A 339 -24.03 -19.08 20.83
CA GLU A 339 -23.32 -17.81 20.55
C GLU A 339 -22.51 -17.21 21.72
N ASN A 340 -22.61 -17.78 22.92
CA ASN A 340 -21.77 -17.43 24.06
C ASN A 340 -20.29 -17.71 23.77
N LEU A 341 -19.43 -16.74 24.08
CA LEU A 341 -17.97 -16.88 23.97
C LEU A 341 -17.38 -17.48 25.25
N SER A 342 -16.71 -18.61 25.11
CA SER A 342 -15.87 -19.19 26.14
C SER A 342 -14.47 -18.58 26.06
N PHE A 343 -14.07 -17.78 27.04
CA PHE A 343 -12.71 -17.26 27.11
C PHE A 343 -11.73 -18.42 27.37
N LEU A 344 -10.59 -18.48 26.66
CA LEU A 344 -9.57 -19.52 26.87
C LEU A 344 -8.35 -18.95 27.59
N PHE A 345 -7.69 -17.95 26.98
CA PHE A 345 -6.51 -17.27 27.52
C PHE A 345 -6.25 -15.96 26.78
N THR A 346 -5.40 -15.12 27.35
CA THR A 346 -4.88 -13.90 26.72
C THR A 346 -3.38 -14.02 26.56
N VAL A 347 -2.85 -13.74 25.37
CA VAL A 347 -1.42 -13.44 25.18
C VAL A 347 -1.24 -11.94 25.33
N GLU A 348 -0.34 -11.51 26.21
CA GLU A 348 0.01 -10.09 26.41
C GLU A 348 1.46 -9.89 25.99
N VAL A 349 1.71 -8.88 25.15
CA VAL A 349 3.02 -8.58 24.58
C VAL A 349 3.44 -7.17 24.99
N TYR A 350 4.68 -7.04 25.47
CA TYR A 350 5.25 -5.78 25.95
C TYR A 350 6.59 -5.51 25.25
N GLN A 351 6.93 -4.23 25.07
CA GLN A 351 8.31 -3.84 24.76
C GLN A 351 9.19 -4.07 25.99
N LYS A 352 10.36 -4.69 25.81
CA LYS A 352 11.26 -5.07 26.92
C LYS A 352 11.66 -3.89 27.80
N ASP A 353 11.96 -2.73 27.21
CA ASP A 353 12.44 -1.56 27.97
C ASP A 353 11.36 -0.92 28.87
N TRP A 354 10.10 -1.34 28.74
CA TRP A 354 8.95 -0.77 29.45
C TRP A 354 8.55 -1.58 30.70
N ILE A 355 9.12 -2.78 30.90
CA ILE A 355 8.82 -3.64 32.05
C ILE A 355 10.06 -4.37 32.57
N GLU A 356 10.15 -4.60 33.89
CA GLU A 356 11.23 -5.41 34.48
C GLU A 356 10.97 -6.92 34.35
N THR A 357 9.72 -7.34 34.54
CA THR A 357 9.28 -8.73 34.50
C THR A 357 7.76 -8.77 34.21
N ILE A 358 7.31 -9.76 33.43
CA ILE A 358 5.88 -9.97 33.14
C ILE A 358 5.17 -10.68 34.31
N GLU A 359 5.93 -11.38 35.16
CA GLU A 359 5.41 -12.10 36.31
C GLU A 359 4.75 -11.15 37.33
N ASP A 360 5.24 -9.91 37.47
CA ASP A 360 4.63 -8.86 38.31
C ASP A 360 3.22 -8.44 37.84
N TYR A 361 2.92 -8.64 36.55
CA TYR A 361 1.58 -8.43 35.98
C TYR A 361 0.69 -9.68 36.09
N GLY A 362 1.13 -10.70 36.83
CA GLY A 362 0.42 -11.97 37.02
C GLY A 362 0.42 -12.87 35.77
N LEU A 363 1.42 -12.70 34.89
CA LEU A 363 1.56 -13.48 33.65
C LEU A 363 2.55 -14.62 33.83
N SER A 364 2.32 -15.73 33.12
CA SER A 364 3.36 -16.75 32.91
C SER A 364 4.14 -16.43 31.63
N ARG A 365 5.47 -16.57 31.63
CA ARG A 365 6.28 -16.35 30.43
C ARG A 365 6.07 -17.40 29.34
N LEU A 366 5.97 -16.92 28.10
CA LEU A 366 5.98 -17.75 26.89
C LEU A 366 7.37 -17.73 26.25
N PHE A 367 7.76 -16.60 25.66
CA PHE A 367 9.04 -16.39 24.97
C PHE A 367 9.34 -14.89 24.84
N GLU A 368 10.44 -14.55 24.17
CA GLU A 368 10.80 -13.18 23.83
C GLU A 368 11.48 -13.11 22.46
N THR A 369 11.46 -11.93 21.84
CA THR A 369 12.28 -11.57 20.68
C THR A 369 13.41 -10.63 21.15
N ASP A 370 14.12 -9.95 20.25
CA ASP A 370 15.12 -8.95 20.65
C ASP A 370 14.49 -7.78 21.42
N THR A 371 13.31 -7.32 21.00
CA THR A 371 12.64 -6.10 21.53
C THR A 371 11.36 -6.36 22.34
N LEU A 372 10.73 -7.53 22.20
CA LEU A 372 9.43 -7.85 22.80
C LEU A 372 9.51 -9.04 23.77
N ILE A 373 8.62 -9.06 24.75
CA ILE A 373 8.42 -10.18 25.69
C ILE A 373 6.94 -10.57 25.74
N TYR A 374 6.68 -11.88 25.69
CA TYR A 374 5.35 -12.47 25.56
C TYR A 374 4.98 -13.20 26.86
N GLY A 375 3.90 -12.76 27.48
CA GLY A 375 3.29 -13.41 28.64
C GLY A 375 1.91 -14.00 28.32
N ILE A 376 1.46 -14.91 29.17
CA ILE A 376 0.11 -15.48 29.10
C ILE A 376 -0.66 -15.33 30.39
N ARG A 377 -1.90 -14.84 30.25
CA ARG A 377 -2.92 -14.85 31.29
C ARG A 377 -3.90 -15.98 31.02
N LYS A 378 -3.94 -16.97 31.93
CA LYS A 378 -4.99 -17.99 31.95
C LYS A 378 -6.17 -17.41 32.76
N HIS A 379 -7.38 -17.58 32.26
CA HIS A 379 -8.58 -17.13 32.97
C HIS A 379 -9.19 -18.28 33.76
N GLU A 380 -9.52 -18.03 35.03
CA GLU A 380 -10.17 -19.01 35.91
C GLU A 380 -11.65 -19.16 35.53
N ASN A 381 -11.91 -19.97 34.51
CA ASN A 381 -13.26 -20.36 34.14
C ASN A 381 -13.67 -21.67 34.82
N ASP A 382 -14.98 -21.80 35.08
CA ASP A 382 -15.62 -22.98 35.69
C ASP A 382 -15.77 -24.15 34.68
N HIS A 383 -14.69 -24.40 33.93
CA HIS A 383 -14.60 -25.39 32.88
C HIS A 383 -14.14 -26.75 33.40
N SER A 384 -14.55 -27.80 32.70
CA SER A 384 -14.12 -29.16 32.96
C SER A 384 -12.59 -29.32 32.83
N GLN A 385 -12.04 -30.34 33.48
CA GLN A 385 -10.60 -30.63 33.38
C GLN A 385 -10.16 -30.83 31.92
N THR A 386 -10.98 -31.48 31.10
CA THR A 386 -10.71 -31.69 29.67
C THR A 386 -10.54 -30.37 28.90
N ALA A 387 -11.35 -29.35 29.19
CA ALA A 387 -11.22 -28.03 28.57
C ALA A 387 -9.97 -27.28 29.07
N LYS A 388 -9.62 -27.44 30.36
CA LYS A 388 -8.36 -26.89 30.92
C LYS A 388 -7.13 -27.57 30.28
N ASP A 389 -7.15 -28.88 30.10
CA ASP A 389 -6.09 -29.64 29.45
C ASP A 389 -5.95 -29.27 27.97
N MET A 390 -7.07 -29.11 27.25
CA MET A 390 -7.08 -28.65 25.86
C MET A 390 -6.50 -27.24 25.72
N THR A 391 -6.89 -26.33 26.61
CA THR A 391 -6.36 -24.96 26.68
C THR A 391 -4.84 -25.00 26.94
N ASN A 392 -4.38 -25.80 27.90
CA ASN A 392 -2.96 -25.97 28.18
C ASN A 392 -2.17 -26.53 26.99
N LYS A 393 -2.74 -27.45 26.19
CA LYS A 393 -2.12 -27.95 24.96
C LYS A 393 -1.92 -26.84 23.93
N ILE A 394 -2.96 -26.04 23.69
CA ILE A 394 -2.89 -24.88 22.76
C ILE A 394 -1.81 -23.91 23.24
N ILE A 395 -1.81 -23.56 24.53
CA ILE A 395 -0.80 -22.69 25.15
C ILE A 395 0.61 -23.23 24.98
N SER A 396 0.82 -24.53 25.25
CA SER A 396 2.14 -25.18 25.12
C SER A 396 2.66 -25.23 23.68
N SER A 397 1.80 -24.96 22.69
CA SER A 397 2.22 -24.84 21.31
C SER A 397 2.77 -23.46 20.98
N ILE A 398 2.36 -22.37 21.64
CA ILE A 398 2.56 -21.00 21.14
C ILE A 398 4.06 -20.72 20.92
N ARG A 399 4.38 -20.24 19.71
CA ARG A 399 5.75 -20.11 19.19
C ARG A 399 5.88 -18.88 18.29
N PRO A 400 7.01 -18.14 18.31
CA PRO A 400 7.20 -16.93 17.50
C PRO A 400 7.22 -17.24 16.00
N GLY A 401 6.85 -16.25 15.20
CA GLY A 401 6.84 -16.29 13.75
C GLY A 401 5.63 -16.98 13.13
N ALA A 402 5.53 -16.85 11.80
CA ALA A 402 4.66 -17.66 10.97
C ALA A 402 5.22 -19.08 10.78
N TYR A 403 4.32 -20.05 10.59
CA TYR A 403 4.68 -21.44 10.22
C TYR A 403 4.87 -21.65 8.71
N PHE A 404 4.70 -20.58 7.93
CA PHE A 404 4.87 -20.51 6.49
C PHE A 404 5.82 -19.36 6.14
N GLU A 405 6.34 -19.35 4.92
CA GLU A 405 7.18 -18.26 4.44
C GLU A 405 6.31 -17.03 4.08
N LYS A 406 6.69 -15.86 4.60
CA LYS A 406 5.93 -14.61 4.42
C LYS A 406 6.22 -13.98 3.05
N LEU A 407 5.23 -13.27 2.49
CA LEU A 407 5.36 -12.48 1.26
C LEU A 407 5.39 -10.98 1.56
N LYS A 408 5.95 -10.19 0.65
CA LYS A 408 5.95 -8.71 0.67
C LYS A 408 5.48 -8.16 -0.67
N SER A 409 4.54 -7.22 -0.65
CA SER A 409 4.03 -6.55 -1.85
C SER A 409 4.95 -5.41 -2.32
N LEU A 410 5.21 -5.34 -3.62
CA LEU A 410 5.97 -4.26 -4.26
C LEU A 410 5.29 -2.90 -4.08
N GLU A 411 3.95 -2.86 -4.16
CA GLU A 411 3.19 -1.62 -4.00
C GLU A 411 3.27 -1.12 -2.56
N GLU A 412 3.09 -2.00 -1.58
CA GLU A 412 3.23 -1.65 -0.16
C GLU A 412 4.65 -1.14 0.13
N GLN A 413 5.69 -1.76 -0.44
CA GLN A 413 7.07 -1.27 -0.31
C GLN A 413 7.29 0.12 -0.94
N ASN A 414 6.76 0.37 -2.15
CA ASN A 414 6.87 1.66 -2.82
C ASN A 414 6.14 2.77 -2.06
N LEU A 415 4.92 2.49 -1.60
CA LEU A 415 4.11 3.40 -0.78
C LEU A 415 4.83 3.74 0.52
N LEU A 416 5.25 2.74 1.30
CA LEU A 416 5.94 2.98 2.58
C LEU A 416 7.29 3.69 2.40
N LYS A 417 8.01 3.45 1.30
CA LYS A 417 9.24 4.18 0.95
C LYS A 417 8.96 5.66 0.65
N MET A 418 7.87 5.96 -0.06
CA MET A 418 7.44 7.33 -0.32
C MET A 418 7.03 8.05 0.98
N VAL A 419 6.29 7.38 1.86
CA VAL A 419 5.90 7.91 3.19
C VAL A 419 7.14 8.16 4.07
N GLN A 420 8.08 7.22 4.16
CA GLN A 420 9.36 7.43 4.88
C GLN A 420 10.19 8.58 4.30
N THR A 421 10.16 8.80 2.99
CA THR A 421 10.87 9.92 2.35
C THR A 421 10.16 11.25 2.67
N ALA A 422 8.83 11.26 2.69
CA ALA A 422 8.01 12.41 3.04
C ALA A 422 8.19 12.82 4.51
N GLU A 423 8.15 11.86 5.44
CA GLU A 423 8.40 12.04 6.87
C GLU A 423 9.80 12.61 7.12
N LYS A 424 10.83 12.01 6.51
CA LYS A 424 12.21 12.50 6.59
C LYS A 424 12.35 13.93 6.08
N ASN A 425 11.73 14.26 4.94
CA ASN A 425 11.79 15.61 4.36
C ASN A 425 11.07 16.64 5.23
N TYR A 426 9.93 16.27 5.82
CA TYR A 426 9.21 17.10 6.78
C TYR A 426 10.07 17.39 8.02
N TRP A 427 10.64 16.36 8.67
CA TRP A 427 11.51 16.57 9.82
C TRP A 427 12.79 17.34 9.49
N TYR A 428 13.33 17.17 8.29
CA TYR A 428 14.47 17.95 7.82
C TYR A 428 14.14 19.44 7.74
N ILE A 429 12.97 19.79 7.18
CA ILE A 429 12.48 21.17 7.15
C ILE A 429 12.25 21.69 8.57
N THR A 430 11.52 20.98 9.42
CA THR A 430 11.26 21.46 10.80
C THR A 430 12.52 21.54 11.66
N SER A 431 13.56 20.76 11.37
CA SER A 431 14.88 20.93 12.01
C SER A 431 15.58 22.23 11.62
N GLY A 432 15.18 22.85 10.50
CA GLY A 432 15.73 24.08 9.94
C GLY A 432 16.72 23.85 8.78
N GLY A 433 16.95 22.61 8.36
CA GLY A 433 17.90 22.28 7.29
C GLY A 433 19.37 22.37 7.70
N LYS A 434 20.26 22.59 6.74
CA LYS A 434 21.71 22.57 6.93
C LYS A 434 22.23 23.91 7.46
N MET A 435 22.52 23.97 8.76
CA MET A 435 23.20 25.11 9.38
C MET A 435 24.71 25.09 9.05
N GLU A 436 25.21 26.17 8.45
CA GLU A 436 26.66 26.36 8.25
C GLU A 436 27.34 26.67 9.58
N ASP A 437 28.49 26.02 9.84
CA ASP A 437 29.26 26.05 11.09
C ASP A 437 28.46 25.75 12.39
N GLY A 438 27.23 25.21 12.27
CA GLY A 438 26.34 24.94 13.39
C GLY A 438 25.73 26.20 14.04
N LEU A 439 25.84 27.36 13.39
CA LEU A 439 25.30 28.62 13.89
C LEU A 439 23.80 28.73 13.58
N ILE A 440 22.98 28.86 14.63
CA ILE A 440 21.55 29.14 14.51
C ILE A 440 21.34 30.63 14.77
N GLU A 441 21.09 31.39 13.72
CA GLU A 441 20.69 32.79 13.82
C GLU A 441 19.17 32.90 14.08
N SER A 442 18.78 33.70 15.06
CA SER A 442 17.38 33.91 15.46
C SER A 442 16.99 35.37 15.60
N PHE A 443 15.69 35.64 15.54
CA PHE A 443 15.08 36.95 15.77
C PHE A 443 13.66 36.80 16.31
N THR A 444 13.18 37.78 17.07
CA THR A 444 11.79 37.80 17.54
C THR A 444 10.89 38.53 16.54
N PHE A 445 9.75 37.94 16.19
CA PHE A 445 8.75 38.50 15.29
C PHE A 445 7.35 38.15 15.78
N ASN A 446 6.47 39.15 15.93
CA ASN A 446 5.12 39.01 16.52
C ASN A 446 5.12 38.23 17.85
N ASP A 447 6.02 38.61 18.77
CA ASP A 447 6.21 38.00 20.10
C ASP A 447 6.55 36.49 20.09
N MET A 448 6.97 35.94 18.94
CA MET A 448 7.48 34.58 18.78
C MET A 448 8.95 34.60 18.33
N ASP A 449 9.75 33.66 18.81
CA ASP A 449 11.14 33.51 18.36
C ASP A 449 11.20 32.66 17.08
N TYR A 450 11.83 33.24 16.07
CA TYR A 450 12.10 32.65 14.77
C TYR A 450 13.57 32.29 14.64
N ARG A 451 13.88 31.20 13.91
CA ARG A 451 15.23 30.87 13.43
C ARG A 451 15.27 30.94 11.91
N TYR A 452 16.35 31.47 11.35
CA TYR A 452 16.58 31.36 9.90
C TYR A 452 16.78 29.89 9.50
N MET A 453 16.37 29.56 8.29
CA MET A 453 16.60 28.25 7.69
C MET A 453 18.02 28.17 7.10
N GLY A 454 18.54 26.94 7.02
CA GLY A 454 19.86 26.63 6.45
C GLY A 454 20.01 27.04 4.99
N SER A 455 21.25 27.11 4.49
CA SER A 455 21.54 27.59 3.14
C SER A 455 20.98 26.71 2.01
N ASP A 456 20.48 25.52 2.34
CA ASP A 456 19.77 24.60 1.47
C ASP A 456 18.23 24.69 1.56
N LEU A 457 17.67 25.51 2.45
CA LEU A 457 16.23 25.75 2.62
C LEU A 457 15.86 27.25 2.77
N ASP A 458 16.82 28.17 2.64
CA ASP A 458 16.64 29.61 2.86
C ASP A 458 15.76 30.35 1.82
N THR A 459 15.14 29.63 0.88
CA THR A 459 14.22 30.17 -0.14
C THR A 459 13.03 29.22 -0.34
N LYS A 460 11.86 29.75 -0.73
CA LYS A 460 10.62 28.95 -0.90
C LYS A 460 10.82 27.90 -1.98
N GLU A 461 11.50 28.35 -3.03
CA GLU A 461 12.16 27.63 -4.10
C GLU A 461 12.69 26.27 -3.62
N LYS A 462 13.64 26.27 -2.66
CA LYS A 462 14.34 25.07 -2.20
C LYS A 462 13.45 24.16 -1.34
N VAL A 463 12.55 24.73 -0.54
CA VAL A 463 11.58 23.96 0.26
C VAL A 463 10.56 23.24 -0.65
N VAL A 464 10.10 23.91 -1.70
CA VAL A 464 9.23 23.32 -2.74
C VAL A 464 9.96 22.22 -3.50
N ASP A 465 11.22 22.43 -3.89
CA ASP A 465 12.04 21.43 -4.57
C ASP A 465 12.19 20.15 -3.75
N LEU A 466 12.52 20.27 -2.46
CA LEU A 466 12.65 19.13 -1.55
C LEU A 466 11.35 18.32 -1.44
N LEU A 467 10.22 18.99 -1.22
CA LEU A 467 8.93 18.33 -1.03
C LEU A 467 8.31 17.78 -2.33
N SER A 468 8.61 18.38 -3.50
CA SER A 468 8.04 17.97 -4.80
C SER A 468 8.40 16.53 -5.23
N SER A 469 9.42 15.94 -4.59
CA SER A 469 9.76 14.52 -4.70
C SER A 469 8.67 13.57 -4.21
N THR A 470 7.80 14.02 -3.28
CA THR A 470 6.88 13.16 -2.52
C THR A 470 5.47 13.72 -2.39
N PHE A 471 5.30 15.05 -2.38
CA PHE A 471 4.00 15.73 -2.18
C PHE A 471 3.46 16.40 -3.45
N THR A 472 2.14 16.60 -3.52
CA THR A 472 1.51 17.43 -4.57
C THR A 472 1.81 18.91 -4.34
N SER A 473 1.89 19.72 -5.39
CA SER A 473 2.06 21.18 -5.26
C SER A 473 0.96 21.84 -4.40
N LYS A 474 -0.25 21.26 -4.39
CA LYS A 474 -1.35 21.67 -3.52
C LYS A 474 -0.99 21.47 -2.04
N ALA A 475 -0.59 20.27 -1.65
CA ALA A 475 -0.21 19.95 -0.27
C ALA A 475 0.99 20.80 0.19
N ILE A 476 1.97 21.03 -0.70
CA ILE A 476 3.13 21.90 -0.44
C ILE A 476 2.71 23.35 -0.19
N HIS A 477 1.86 23.94 -1.04
CA HIS A 477 1.39 25.31 -0.84
C HIS A 477 0.62 25.46 0.48
N GLN A 478 -0.27 24.51 0.79
CA GLN A 478 -1.03 24.52 2.05
C GLN A 478 -0.09 24.38 3.27
N TYR A 479 0.93 23.53 3.20
CA TYR A 479 1.97 23.45 4.23
C TYR A 479 2.72 24.77 4.41
N MET A 480 3.17 25.41 3.33
CA MET A 480 3.90 26.68 3.41
C MET A 480 3.06 27.82 4.02
N GLU A 481 1.73 27.82 3.81
CA GLU A 481 0.81 28.75 4.47
C GLU A 481 0.61 28.44 5.96
N MET A 482 0.58 27.16 6.34
CA MET A 482 0.30 26.69 7.70
C MET A 482 1.52 26.64 8.62
N ALA A 483 2.72 26.38 8.09
CA ALA A 483 3.96 26.19 8.85
C ALA A 483 4.49 27.48 9.50
N GLY A 484 3.87 28.63 9.21
CA GLY A 484 4.29 29.93 9.75
C GLY A 484 5.65 30.40 9.26
N ILE A 485 6.18 29.81 8.18
CA ILE A 485 7.46 30.15 7.56
C ILE A 485 7.34 31.55 6.93
N VAL A 486 8.24 32.45 7.33
CA VAL A 486 8.29 33.85 6.87
C VAL A 486 9.55 34.12 6.07
N GLU A 487 9.50 35.14 5.22
CA GLU A 487 10.67 35.68 4.55
C GLU A 487 11.14 36.93 5.30
N HIS A 488 12.40 36.93 5.75
CA HIS A 488 13.01 38.02 6.50
C HIS A 488 14.42 38.27 5.95
N ASN A 489 14.74 39.52 5.60
CA ASN A 489 16.01 39.90 4.96
C ASN A 489 16.38 39.07 3.70
N GLY A 490 15.38 38.59 2.95
CA GLY A 490 15.58 37.76 1.75
C GLY A 490 15.98 36.31 2.04
N LYS A 491 15.83 35.84 3.28
CA LYS A 491 15.96 34.43 3.68
C LYS A 491 14.68 33.94 4.32
N LEU A 492 14.40 32.64 4.22
CA LEU A 492 13.35 32.00 5.01
C LEU A 492 13.74 31.83 6.47
N ALA A 493 12.73 31.94 7.33
CA ALA A 493 12.80 31.69 8.75
C ALA A 493 11.52 31.03 9.23
N GLN A 494 11.62 30.19 10.27
CA GLN A 494 10.52 29.42 10.84
C GLN A 494 10.42 29.67 12.35
N PRO A 495 9.24 29.51 12.96
CA PRO A 495 9.12 29.59 14.42
C PRO A 495 9.94 28.48 15.09
N ASN A 496 10.47 28.77 16.29
CA ASN A 496 11.07 27.76 17.14
C ASN A 496 9.98 26.87 17.73
N ALA A 497 10.00 25.59 17.38
CA ALA A 497 9.17 24.54 17.96
C ALA A 497 10.01 23.28 18.20
N ASP A 498 9.67 22.57 19.29
CA ASP A 498 10.19 21.24 19.60
C ASP A 498 9.13 20.19 19.23
N GLY A 499 9.55 19.09 18.63
CA GLY A 499 8.69 18.00 18.22
C GLY A 499 9.47 16.72 17.97
N GLY A 500 8.75 15.59 17.94
CA GLY A 500 9.30 14.30 17.61
C GLY A 500 8.19 13.25 17.53
N SER A 501 8.44 12.17 16.81
CA SER A 501 7.57 11.00 16.74
C SER A 501 8.37 9.73 17.01
N ILE A 502 7.68 8.70 17.51
CA ILE A 502 8.20 7.32 17.61
C ILE A 502 7.52 6.39 16.61
N ALA A 503 6.74 6.93 15.66
CA ALA A 503 6.00 6.17 14.67
C ALA A 503 6.95 5.48 13.67
N ASP A 504 6.88 4.15 13.60
CA ASP A 504 7.69 3.33 12.71
C ASP A 504 6.95 3.03 11.39
N PHE A 505 6.93 4.01 10.49
CA PHE A 505 6.36 3.88 9.15
C PHE A 505 6.96 2.74 8.32
N LYS A 506 8.16 2.26 8.65
CA LYS A 506 8.79 1.14 7.95
C LYS A 506 8.16 -0.21 8.32
N ARG A 507 7.56 -0.32 9.51
CA ARG A 507 6.80 -1.51 9.97
C ARG A 507 5.28 -1.38 9.81
N ALA A 508 4.79 -0.30 9.19
CA ALA A 508 3.36 -0.06 9.05
C ALA A 508 2.66 -1.10 8.17
N SER A 509 1.43 -1.49 8.55
CA SER A 509 0.53 -2.28 7.70
C SER A 509 -0.37 -1.36 6.89
N VAL A 510 -0.46 -1.60 5.57
CA VAL A 510 -1.18 -0.74 4.62
C VAL A 510 -2.56 -1.32 4.28
N PHE A 511 -3.61 -0.49 4.34
CA PHE A 511 -4.98 -0.87 3.98
C PHE A 511 -5.56 0.16 3.01
N LEU A 512 -5.87 -0.26 1.77
CA LEU A 512 -6.59 0.58 0.80
C LEU A 512 -8.03 0.81 1.26
N THR A 513 -8.41 2.05 1.52
CA THR A 513 -9.77 2.41 1.97
C THR A 513 -10.64 2.98 0.86
N LYS A 514 -10.04 3.58 -0.18
CA LYS A 514 -10.74 4.17 -1.32
C LYS A 514 -9.88 4.15 -2.57
N ASP A 515 -10.51 3.87 -3.71
CA ASP A 515 -9.90 3.99 -5.04
C ASP A 515 -10.87 4.73 -5.98
N LEU A 516 -10.43 5.84 -6.55
CA LEU A 516 -11.15 6.59 -7.58
C LEU A 516 -10.43 6.58 -8.94
N GLY A 517 -9.30 5.89 -9.07
CA GLY A 517 -8.39 5.97 -10.23
C GLY A 517 -7.20 6.89 -9.96
N PRO A 518 -7.28 8.21 -10.24
CA PRO A 518 -6.17 9.14 -10.03
C PRO A 518 -6.06 9.64 -8.58
N GLU A 519 -6.88 9.10 -7.66
CA GLU A 519 -6.85 9.37 -6.23
C GLU A 519 -7.11 8.05 -5.50
N LYS A 520 -6.24 7.72 -4.55
CA LYS A 520 -6.35 6.53 -3.68
C LYS A 520 -6.10 6.94 -2.24
N GLU A 521 -6.87 6.38 -1.31
CA GLU A 521 -6.73 6.65 0.12
C GLU A 521 -6.34 5.36 0.85
N PHE A 522 -5.43 5.47 1.80
CA PHE A 522 -4.91 4.36 2.58
C PHE A 522 -4.92 4.69 4.06
N ASP A 523 -5.33 3.70 4.87
CA ASP A 523 -5.09 3.71 6.31
C ASP A 523 -3.84 2.88 6.59
N LEU A 524 -2.86 3.46 7.27
CA LEU A 524 -1.64 2.82 7.71
C LEU A 524 -1.74 2.55 9.21
N LYS A 525 -1.65 1.29 9.63
CA LYS A 525 -1.47 0.94 11.06
C LYS A 525 0.02 0.99 11.37
N VAL A 526 0.46 2.07 12.00
CA VAL A 526 1.89 2.40 12.23
C VAL A 526 2.28 2.02 13.66
N PRO A 527 3.21 1.07 13.86
CA PRO A 527 3.70 0.72 15.20
C PRO A 527 4.41 1.87 15.89
N LEU A 528 4.28 1.97 17.21
CA LEU A 528 4.97 2.96 18.04
C LEU A 528 6.22 2.38 18.69
N GLY A 529 7.38 2.99 18.46
CA GLY A 529 8.68 2.51 18.90
C GLY A 529 8.99 1.12 18.36
N ASP A 530 9.52 0.23 19.20
CA ASP A 530 9.68 -1.20 18.89
C ASP A 530 8.43 -2.04 19.26
N GLY A 531 7.40 -1.40 19.81
CA GLY A 531 6.17 -2.05 20.25
C GLY A 531 5.30 -2.59 19.11
N LEU A 532 4.15 -3.13 19.51
CA LEU A 532 3.07 -3.62 18.62
C LEU A 532 1.78 -2.78 18.72
N VAL A 533 1.70 -1.85 19.68
CA VAL A 533 0.64 -0.85 19.69
C VAL A 533 0.82 0.04 18.46
N THR A 534 -0.28 0.27 17.74
CA THR A 534 -0.29 1.05 16.50
C THR A 534 -1.17 2.27 16.65
N GLU A 535 -0.77 3.36 16.00
CA GLU A 535 -1.69 4.42 15.61
C GLU A 535 -2.20 4.16 14.19
N THR A 536 -3.36 4.73 13.82
CA THR A 536 -3.90 4.64 12.46
C THR A 536 -3.77 5.98 11.78
N VAL A 537 -3.02 6.01 10.69
CA VAL A 537 -2.66 7.19 9.93
C VAL A 537 -3.34 7.14 8.57
N HIS A 538 -4.11 8.16 8.22
CA HIS A 538 -4.80 8.23 6.93
C HIS A 538 -3.99 9.06 5.92
N ILE A 539 -3.66 8.48 4.76
CA ILE A 539 -2.86 9.12 3.72
C ILE A 539 -3.59 9.05 2.37
N VAL A 540 -3.76 10.23 1.75
CA VAL A 540 -4.30 10.40 0.40
C VAL A 540 -3.15 10.51 -0.59
N PHE A 541 -3.18 9.68 -1.63
CA PHE A 541 -2.29 9.74 -2.78
C PHE A 541 -3.05 10.21 -4.02
N ARG A 542 -2.40 11.02 -4.85
CA ARG A 542 -2.92 11.51 -6.13
C ARG A 542 -1.92 11.22 -7.25
N ASN A 543 -2.42 10.71 -8.37
CA ASN A 543 -1.63 10.53 -9.57
C ASN A 543 -1.49 11.87 -10.31
N THR A 544 -0.28 12.23 -10.72
CA THR A 544 0.06 13.52 -11.34
C THR A 544 0.88 13.31 -12.61
N ASP A 545 1.11 14.37 -13.38
CA ASP A 545 2.04 14.38 -14.51
C ASP A 545 3.48 14.00 -14.11
N LYS A 546 3.83 14.17 -12.82
CA LYS A 546 5.12 13.77 -12.23
C LYS A 546 5.10 12.39 -11.57
N GLY A 547 3.99 11.64 -11.60
CA GLY A 547 3.85 10.38 -10.88
C GLY A 547 2.90 10.45 -9.68
N TRP A 548 2.84 9.38 -8.90
CA TRP A 548 2.08 9.35 -7.66
C TRP A 548 2.72 10.24 -6.58
N ARG A 549 1.92 11.09 -5.95
CA ARG A 549 2.36 11.99 -4.87
C ARG A 549 1.35 12.01 -3.73
N ILE A 550 1.81 12.29 -2.52
CA ILE A 550 0.97 12.45 -1.33
C ILE A 550 0.23 13.79 -1.44
N ASP A 551 -1.11 13.75 -1.37
CA ASP A 551 -1.99 14.92 -1.36
C ASP A 551 -2.46 15.30 0.07
N SER A 552 -2.12 14.48 1.07
CA SER A 552 -2.16 14.83 2.49
C SER A 552 -1.09 15.88 2.84
N LEU A 553 -1.32 16.66 3.90
CA LEU A 553 -0.41 17.73 4.31
C LEU A 553 0.90 17.14 4.90
N PRO A 554 2.08 17.68 4.54
CA PRO A 554 3.31 17.41 5.27
C PRO A 554 3.15 17.60 6.78
N GLY A 555 3.49 16.57 7.56
CA GLY A 555 3.34 16.57 9.02
C GLY A 555 1.93 16.33 9.55
N SER A 556 0.94 15.97 8.71
CA SER A 556 -0.35 15.43 9.18
C SER A 556 -0.30 13.93 9.48
N PHE A 557 0.88 13.34 9.38
CA PHE A 557 1.25 11.96 9.64
C PHE A 557 2.72 11.95 10.11
#